data_AF-A0A5C8QMG7-F1
#
_entry.id   AF-A0A5C8QMG7-F1
#
_cell.length_a   1.000
_cell.length_b   1.000
_cell.length_c   1.000
_cell.angle_alpha   90.00
_cell.angle_beta   90.00
_cell.angle_gamma   90.00
#
_symmetry.space_group_name_H-M   'P 1'
#
loop_
_entity.id
_entity.type
_entity.pdbx_description
1 polymer ?
#
loop_
_entity_poly.entity_id
_entity_poly.type
_entity_poly.pdbx_seq_one_letter_code
_entity_poly.pdbx_strand_id
1 'polypeptide(L)'
;MSAYTRAYQGLVRGGMKPTEAARVLADLRQETGDELGKALRVHADERYAREPTDSRAIHRRKKAQRGAMCRGADWIAVAAAGPSTTIPAQRNTGSTT
;
A
#
# COMPACT_ATOMS: atom_id res chain seq x y z
N MET A 1 20.80 7.30 -1.06
CA MET A 1 19.87 8.30 -0.47
C MET A 1 18.54 8.21 -1.20
N SER A 2 17.42 7.96 -0.51
CA SER A 2 16.13 7.71 -1.18
C SER A 2 15.48 9.00 -1.72
N ALA A 3 14.51 8.87 -2.63
CA ALA A 3 13.70 10.01 -3.10
C ALA A 3 12.96 10.70 -1.94
N TYR A 4 12.39 9.91 -1.01
CA TYR A 4 11.73 10.40 0.19
C TYR A 4 12.65 11.28 1.05
N THR A 5 13.88 10.81 1.32
CA THR A 5 14.84 11.57 2.11
C THR A 5 15.24 12.88 1.43
N ARG A 6 15.39 12.88 0.09
CA ARG A 6 15.68 14.09 -0.68
C ARG A 6 14.53 15.09 -0.62
N ALA A 7 13.29 14.63 -0.79
CA ALA A 7 12.10 15.48 -0.68
C ALA A 7 11.97 16.09 0.72
N TYR A 8 12.11 15.27 1.77
CA TYR A 8 12.08 15.73 3.16
C TYR A 8 13.13 16.82 3.43
N GLN A 9 14.38 16.59 3.04
CA GLN A 9 15.45 17.58 3.21
C GLN A 9 15.19 18.84 2.40
N GLY A 10 14.65 18.72 1.19
CA GLY A 10 14.26 19.87 0.36
C GLY A 10 13.22 20.73 1.05
N LEU A 11 12.15 20.12 1.59
CA LEU A 11 11.09 20.82 2.32
C LEU A 11 11.63 21.53 3.57
N VAL A 12 12.45 20.83 4.37
CA VAL A 12 13.03 21.40 5.59
C VAL A 12 13.99 22.55 5.27
N ARG A 13 14.84 22.40 4.24
CA ARG A 13 15.73 23.48 3.78
C ARG A 13 14.95 24.67 3.21
N GLY A 14 13.76 24.42 2.66
CA GLY A 14 12.83 25.45 2.21
C GLY A 14 12.08 26.18 3.33
N GLY A 15 12.38 25.88 4.61
CA GLY A 15 11.80 26.57 5.76
C GLY A 15 10.59 25.87 6.40
N MET A 16 10.17 24.71 5.89
CA MET A 16 9.12 23.91 6.51
C MET A 16 9.62 23.26 7.80
N LYS A 17 8.77 23.20 8.83
CA LYS A 17 9.13 22.49 10.07
C LYS A 17 9.31 21.00 9.78
N PRO A 18 10.32 20.34 10.38
CA PRO A 18 10.56 18.89 10.23
C PRO A 18 9.32 18.01 10.40
N THR A 19 8.50 18.29 11.42
CA THR A 19 7.29 17.52 11.72
C THR A 19 6.18 17.71 10.69
N GLU A 20 6.07 18.92 10.14
CA GLU A 20 5.12 19.26 9.08
C GLU A 20 5.53 18.61 7.76
N ALA A 21 6.82 18.67 7.40
CA ALA A 21 7.36 17.99 6.23
C ALA A 21 7.13 16.46 6.29
N ALA A 22 7.30 15.86 7.48
CA ALA A 22 7.03 14.44 7.66
C ALA A 22 5.54 14.10 7.49
N ARG A 23 4.63 14.95 7.98
CA ARG A 23 3.17 14.75 7.80
C ARG A 23 2.75 14.85 6.35
N VAL A 24 3.15 15.92 5.66
CA VAL A 24 2.83 16.12 4.24
C VAL A 24 3.31 14.94 3.38
N LEU A 25 4.52 14.44 3.65
CA LEU A 25 5.04 13.27 2.92
C LEU A 25 4.34 11.97 3.30
N ALA A 26 3.81 11.85 4.52
CA ALA A 26 3.00 10.71 4.93
C ALA A 26 1.62 10.74 4.24
N ASP A 27 0.97 11.90 4.21
CA ASP A 27 -0.32 12.11 3.52
C ASP A 27 -0.17 11.83 2.03
N LEU A 28 0.86 12.37 1.38
CA LEU A 28 1.16 12.12 -0.03
C LEU A 28 1.38 10.63 -0.31
N ARG A 29 2.09 9.92 0.57
CA ARG A 29 2.32 8.48 0.44
C ARG A 29 0.99 7.72 0.51
N GLN A 30 0.11 8.08 1.43
CA GLN A 30 -1.20 7.46 1.59
C GLN A 30 -2.08 7.70 0.36
N GLU A 31 -2.21 8.95 -0.09
CA GLU A 31 -2.97 9.31 -1.29
C GLU A 31 -2.47 8.55 -2.53
N THR A 32 -1.15 8.52 -2.72
CA THR A 32 -0.54 7.80 -3.85
C THR A 32 -0.80 6.29 -3.75
N GLY A 33 -0.72 5.72 -2.56
CA GLY A 33 -1.01 4.31 -2.34
C GLY A 33 -2.46 3.94 -2.67
N ASP A 34 -3.39 4.78 -2.25
CA ASP A 34 -4.81 4.61 -2.54
C ASP A 34 -5.11 4.73 -4.04
N GLU A 35 -4.48 5.70 -4.72
CA GLU A 35 -4.60 5.86 -6.17
C GLU A 35 -4.04 4.66 -6.93
N LEU A 36 -2.84 4.19 -6.57
CA LEU A 36 -2.23 3.00 -7.17
C LEU A 36 -3.07 1.74 -6.91
N GLY A 37 -3.60 1.58 -5.71
CA GLY A 37 -4.50 0.48 -5.37
C GLY A 37 -5.77 0.48 -6.22
N LYS A 38 -6.39 1.65 -6.42
CA LYS A 38 -7.56 1.82 -7.31
C LYS A 38 -7.19 1.50 -8.76
N ALA A 39 -6.10 2.06 -9.27
CA ALA A 39 -5.65 1.81 -10.64
C ALA A 39 -5.38 0.32 -10.90
N LEU A 40 -4.77 -0.39 -9.94
CA LEU A 40 -4.52 -1.81 -10.07
C LEU A 40 -5.82 -2.64 -10.11
N ARG A 41 -6.85 -2.23 -9.35
CA ARG A 41 -8.16 -2.87 -9.39
C ARG A 41 -8.86 -2.66 -10.73
N VAL A 42 -8.84 -1.42 -11.26
CA VAL A 42 -9.36 -1.12 -12.61
C VAL A 42 -8.65 -1.95 -13.66
N HIS A 43 -7.31 -1.99 -13.63
CA HIS A 43 -6.53 -2.81 -14.54
C HIS A 43 -6.89 -4.30 -14.43
N ALA A 44 -7.10 -4.82 -13.22
CA ALA A 44 -7.48 -6.21 -13.02
C ALA A 44 -8.89 -6.52 -13.58
N ASP A 45 -9.82 -5.57 -13.47
CA ASP A 45 -11.17 -5.69 -14.03
C ASP A 45 -11.13 -5.73 -15.56
N GLU A 46 -10.38 -4.84 -16.18
CA GLU A 46 -10.19 -4.79 -17.64
C GLU A 46 -9.47 -6.05 -18.15
N ARG A 47 -8.35 -6.42 -17.50
CA ARG A 47 -7.47 -7.49 -17.98
C ARG A 47 -8.05 -8.88 -17.85
N TYR A 48 -8.88 -9.10 -16.82
CA TYR A 48 -9.46 -10.39 -16.46
C TYR A 48 -10.98 -10.43 -16.58
N ALA A 49 -11.56 -9.48 -17.32
CA ALA A 49 -12.95 -9.50 -17.70
C ALA A 49 -13.35 -10.85 -18.30
N ARG A 50 -14.56 -11.28 -17.99
CA ARG A 50 -15.13 -12.49 -18.59
C ARG A 50 -15.54 -12.17 -20.02
N GLU A 51 -15.05 -12.95 -20.95
CA GLU A 51 -15.44 -12.88 -22.36
C GLU A 51 -16.53 -13.93 -22.66
N PRO A 52 -17.40 -13.69 -23.66
CA PRO A 52 -18.42 -14.66 -24.07
C PRO A 52 -17.85 -16.01 -24.51
N THR A 53 -16.63 -16.00 -25.05
CA THR A 53 -15.88 -17.16 -25.55
C THR A 53 -15.09 -17.89 -24.46
N ASP A 54 -15.07 -17.37 -23.23
CA ASP A 54 -14.33 -18.01 -22.13
C ASP A 54 -14.96 -19.36 -21.75
N SER A 55 -14.15 -20.41 -21.80
CA SER A 55 -14.51 -21.67 -21.16
C SER A 55 -14.55 -21.50 -19.63
N ARG A 56 -15.24 -22.42 -18.93
CA ARG A 56 -15.28 -22.43 -17.46
C ARG A 56 -13.89 -22.46 -16.82
N ALA A 57 -12.95 -23.20 -17.43
CA ALA A 57 -11.58 -23.30 -16.95
C ALA A 57 -10.83 -21.96 -17.08
N ILE A 58 -10.99 -21.28 -18.22
CA ILE A 58 -10.39 -19.95 -18.47
C ILE A 58 -10.98 -18.93 -17.50
N HIS A 59 -12.30 -18.91 -17.33
CA HIS A 59 -12.96 -17.99 -16.41
C HIS A 59 -12.47 -18.18 -14.96
N ARG A 60 -12.34 -19.43 -14.49
CA ARG A 60 -11.80 -19.71 -13.15
C ARG A 60 -10.37 -19.19 -12.99
N ARG A 61 -9.52 -19.37 -14.01
CA ARG A 61 -8.13 -18.86 -14.01
C ARG A 61 -8.09 -17.33 -13.97
N LYS A 62 -8.87 -16.66 -14.82
CA LYS A 62 -9.02 -15.19 -14.83
C LYS A 62 -9.49 -14.67 -13.47
N LYS A 63 -10.50 -15.31 -12.86
CA LYS A 63 -11.00 -14.96 -11.51
C LYS A 63 -9.91 -15.08 -10.43
N ALA A 64 -9.11 -16.14 -10.45
CA ALA A 64 -8.02 -16.33 -9.50
C ALA A 64 -6.93 -15.26 -9.65
N GLN A 65 -6.56 -14.92 -10.90
CA GLN A 65 -5.57 -13.88 -11.20
C GLN A 65 -6.06 -12.49 -10.78
N ARG A 66 -7.32 -12.16 -11.08
CA ARG A 66 -7.98 -10.94 -10.59
C ARG A 66 -7.92 -10.86 -9.07
N GLY A 67 -8.29 -11.93 -8.38
CA GLY A 67 -8.23 -11.98 -6.91
C GLY A 67 -6.81 -11.75 -6.36
N ALA A 68 -5.77 -12.25 -7.04
CA ALA A 68 -4.39 -11.98 -6.66
C ALA A 68 -4.01 -10.51 -6.84
N MET A 69 -4.43 -9.87 -7.94
CA MET A 69 -4.20 -8.43 -8.14
C MET A 69 -4.93 -7.57 -7.11
N CYS A 70 -6.18 -7.92 -6.77
CA CYS A 70 -6.91 -7.20 -5.72
C CYS A 70 -6.19 -7.29 -4.36
N ARG A 71 -5.67 -8.47 -3.98
CA ARG A 71 -4.84 -8.61 -2.77
C ARG A 71 -3.57 -7.77 -2.82
N GLY A 72 -2.95 -7.67 -4.01
CA GLY A 72 -1.81 -6.78 -4.24
C GLY A 72 -2.20 -5.30 -4.02
N ALA A 73 -3.36 -4.88 -4.53
CA ALA A 73 -3.87 -3.52 -4.33
C ALA A 73 -4.11 -3.21 -2.84
N ASP A 74 -4.69 -4.17 -2.11
CA ASP A 74 -4.90 -4.03 -0.66
C ASP A 74 -3.58 -3.92 0.09
N TRP A 75 -2.58 -4.72 -0.29
CA TRP A 75 -1.25 -4.66 0.28
C TRP A 75 -0.57 -3.31 0.03
N ILE A 76 -0.72 -2.72 -1.17
CA ILE A 76 -0.17 -1.39 -1.49
C ILE A 76 -0.77 -0.33 -0.56
N ALA A 77 -2.08 -0.35 -0.34
CA ALA A 77 -2.74 0.60 0.55
C ALA A 77 -2.22 0.49 2.00
N VAL A 78 -2.07 -0.75 2.51
CA VAL A 78 -1.50 -1.00 3.85
C VAL A 78 -0.03 -0.57 3.92
N ALA A 79 0.76 -0.90 2.90
CA ALA A 79 2.16 -0.49 2.83
C ALA A 79 2.29 1.03 2.74
N ALA A 80 1.38 1.72 2.06
CA ALA A 80 1.37 3.17 1.93
C ALA A 80 1.06 3.89 3.25
N ALA A 81 0.21 3.32 4.11
CA ALA A 81 -0.06 3.84 5.45
C ALA A 81 1.17 3.85 6.40
N GLY A 82 2.29 3.25 5.98
CA GLY A 82 3.54 3.21 6.74
C GLY A 82 3.68 1.94 7.56
N PRO A 83 4.83 1.73 8.24
CA PRO A 83 4.99 0.60 9.13
C PRO A 83 3.91 0.65 10.20
N SER A 84 3.07 -0.38 10.33
CA SER A 84 2.34 -0.59 11.57
C SER A 84 3.37 -0.84 12.65
N THR A 85 3.74 0.20 13.40
CA THR A 85 4.43 0.06 14.69
C THR A 85 3.45 -0.49 15.71
N THR A 86 2.83 -1.63 15.43
CA THR A 86 2.27 -2.48 16.46
C THR A 86 3.47 -3.16 17.11
N ILE A 87 4.07 -2.47 18.08
CA ILE A 87 5.04 -3.09 18.99
C ILE A 87 4.31 -4.31 19.57
N PRO A 88 4.82 -5.54 19.39
CA PRO A 88 4.24 -6.70 20.04
C PRO A 88 4.17 -6.38 21.53
N ALA A 89 2.99 -6.47 22.15
CA ALA A 89 2.88 -6.31 23.59
C ALA A 89 3.87 -7.28 24.24
N GLN A 90 4.96 -6.75 24.82
CA GLN A 90 5.86 -7.53 25.64
C GLN A 90 4.99 -8.08 26.77
N ARG A 91 4.65 -9.37 26.69
CA ARG A 91 4.17 -10.11 27.85
C ARG A 91 5.33 -10.12 28.83
N ASN A 92 5.32 -9.16 29.74
CA ASN A 92 6.13 -9.19 30.94
C ASN A 92 5.63 -10.36 31.79
N THR A 93 6.12 -11.57 31.50
CA THR A 93 6.10 -12.66 32.46
C THR A 93 7.18 -12.34 33.49
N GLY A 94 6.86 -11.40 34.39
CA GLY A 94 7.59 -11.24 35.63
C GLY A 94 7.47 -12.54 36.39
N SER A 95 8.56 -13.32 36.41
CA SER A 95 8.68 -14.53 37.18
C SER A 95 8.82 -14.11 38.65
N THR A 96 7.76 -14.28 39.43
CA THR A 96 7.83 -14.18 40.89
C THR A 96 8.25 -15.54 41.42
N THR A 97 9.52 -15.69 41.80
CA THR A 97 9.95 -16.69 42.77
C THR A 97 11.16 -16.21 43.54
#